data_AF-A0A3N4KZN3-F1
#
_entry.id   AF-A0A3N4KZN3-F1
#
_cell.length_a   1.000
_cell.length_b   1.000
_cell.length_c   1.000
_cell.angle_alpha   90.00
_cell.angle_beta   90.00
_cell.angle_gamma   90.00
#
_symmetry.space_group_name_H-M   'P 1'
#
loop_
_entity.id
_entity.type
_entity.pdbx_description
1 polymer ?
#
loop_
_entity_poly.entity_id
_entity_poly.type
_entity_poly.pdbx_seq_one_letter_code
_entity_poly.pdbx_strand_id
1 'polypeptide(L)'
;DSAAQIVETIWPPPRLGACAAASKDKVLPLRTFIQETLRRSRTSYSTLQVALYYLIVIRPHLPPRDCDINSMPLDEAQLIRAKQCGRRMFLAALILASKYLQDRNYSARAWSKISGLNTLEININEMAFLDAVNWKLHISETVFQKWTDLVLK
;
A
#
# COMPACT_ATOMS: atom_id res chain seq x y z
N ASP A 1 -4.38 0.33 -16.02
CA ASP A 1 -2.92 0.15 -15.91
C ASP A 1 -2.24 1.15 -14.96
N SER A 2 -2.85 2.32 -14.75
CA SER A 2 -2.30 3.43 -13.96
C SER A 2 -1.91 3.06 -12.52
N ALA A 3 -2.62 2.13 -11.86
CA ALA A 3 -2.31 1.72 -10.49
C ALA A 3 -0.91 1.09 -10.34
N ALA A 4 -0.51 0.22 -11.27
CA ALA A 4 0.81 -0.40 -11.24
C ALA A 4 1.91 0.64 -11.52
N GLN A 5 1.68 1.53 -12.48
CA GLN A 5 2.60 2.62 -12.82
C GLN A 5 2.83 3.56 -11.62
N ILE A 6 1.78 3.93 -10.88
CA ILE A 6 1.90 4.76 -9.67
C ILE A 6 2.79 4.06 -8.63
N VAL A 7 2.54 2.78 -8.35
CA VAL A 7 3.32 2.00 -7.39
C VAL A 7 4.78 1.88 -7.84
N GLU A 8 5.05 1.62 -9.12
CA GLU A 8 6.42 1.55 -9.67
C GLU A 8 7.13 2.91 -9.65
N THR A 9 6.39 4.01 -9.80
CA THR A 9 6.95 5.37 -9.78
C THR A 9 7.35 5.81 -8.36
N ILE A 10 6.62 5.34 -7.34
CA ILE A 10 6.93 5.63 -5.93
C ILE A 10 7.99 4.65 -5.42
N TRP A 11 7.87 3.37 -5.76
CA TRP A 11 8.82 2.31 -5.41
C TRP A 11 9.43 1.70 -6.67
N PRO A 12 10.41 2.37 -7.31
CA PRO A 12 11.09 1.82 -8.47
C PRO A 12 11.75 0.48 -8.11
N PRO A 13 11.65 -0.52 -9.01
CA PRO A 13 12.25 -1.82 -8.78
C PRO A 13 13.76 -1.66 -8.52
N PRO A 14 14.36 -2.52 -7.68
CA PRO A 14 15.80 -2.48 -7.47
C PRO A 14 16.51 -2.60 -8.83
N ARG A 15 17.31 -1.59 -9.16
CA ARG A 15 18.11 -1.56 -10.38
C ARG A 15 19.20 -2.63 -10.20
N LEU A 16 18.99 -3.81 -10.81
CA LEU A 16 19.95 -4.93 -10.90
C LEU A 16 20.72 -5.27 -9.59
N GLY A 17 20.34 -6.37 -8.94
CA GLY A 17 21.25 -7.11 -8.04
C GLY A 17 21.04 -6.96 -6.53
N ALA A 18 20.09 -6.15 -6.05
CA ALA A 18 19.76 -6.10 -4.63
C ALA A 18 18.57 -7.01 -4.28
N CYS A 19 18.91 -8.16 -3.68
CA CYS A 19 18.05 -8.94 -2.79
C CYS A 19 16.85 -9.68 -3.42
N ALA A 20 17.08 -10.52 -4.43
CA ALA A 20 16.18 -11.63 -4.79
C ALA A 20 16.34 -12.85 -3.84
N ALA A 21 16.55 -12.61 -2.55
CA ALA A 21 16.71 -13.66 -1.54
C ALA A 21 15.49 -13.68 -0.59
N ALA A 22 14.31 -13.93 -1.14
CA ALA A 22 13.16 -14.38 -0.36
C ALA A 22 12.23 -15.22 -1.26
N SER A 23 12.14 -16.50 -0.92
CA SER A 23 11.29 -17.59 -1.43
C SER A 23 11.43 -17.99 -2.90
N LYS A 24 11.66 -19.29 -3.13
CA LYS A 24 11.51 -20.01 -4.42
C LYS A 24 10.04 -20.12 -4.88
N ASP A 25 9.16 -19.27 -4.40
CA ASP A 25 7.80 -19.15 -4.89
C ASP A 25 7.80 -18.09 -6.00
N LYS A 26 7.17 -18.41 -7.14
CA LYS A 26 7.00 -17.45 -8.24
C LYS A 26 6.18 -16.25 -7.74
N VAL A 27 6.87 -15.21 -7.25
CA VAL A 27 6.23 -13.99 -6.80
C VAL A 27 5.50 -13.37 -7.98
N LEU A 28 4.19 -13.19 -7.86
CA LEU A 28 3.34 -12.70 -8.95
C LEU A 28 3.82 -11.31 -9.45
N PRO A 29 3.79 -11.04 -10.76
CA PRO A 29 4.03 -9.71 -11.30
C PRO A 29 3.15 -8.66 -10.61
N LEU A 30 3.66 -7.45 -10.36
CA LEU A 30 2.94 -6.40 -9.63
C LEU A 30 1.55 -6.12 -10.22
N ARG A 31 1.45 -6.09 -11.54
CA ARG A 31 0.18 -5.90 -12.27
C ARG A 31 -0.83 -7.00 -11.93
N THR A 32 -0.41 -8.26 -12.02
CA THR A 32 -1.23 -9.42 -11.66
C THR A 32 -1.62 -9.40 -10.18
N PHE A 33 -0.69 -9.03 -9.29
CA PHE A 33 -0.97 -8.86 -7.86
C PHE A 33 -2.07 -7.82 -7.61
N ILE A 34 -1.96 -6.64 -8.22
CA ILE A 34 -2.96 -5.57 -8.10
C ILE A 34 -4.31 -6.03 -8.64
N GLN A 35 -4.35 -6.60 -9.84
CA GLN A 35 -5.57 -7.09 -10.48
C GLN A 35 -6.26 -8.18 -9.64
N GLU A 36 -5.51 -9.18 -9.19
CA GLU A 36 -6.06 -10.25 -8.35
C GLU A 36 -6.53 -9.74 -6.99
N THR A 37 -5.79 -8.82 -6.36
CA THR A 37 -6.20 -8.21 -5.09
C THR A 37 -7.54 -7.51 -5.26
N LEU A 38 -7.66 -6.61 -6.24
CA LEU A 38 -8.89 -5.86 -6.51
C LEU A 38 -10.07 -6.77 -6.86
N ARG A 39 -9.82 -7.81 -7.68
CA ARG A 39 -10.83 -8.80 -8.08
C ARG A 39 -11.36 -9.57 -6.88
N ARG A 40 -10.47 -10.04 -6.00
CA ARG A 40 -10.82 -10.86 -4.82
C ARG A 40 -11.45 -10.04 -3.69
N SER A 41 -11.04 -8.79 -3.51
CA SER A 41 -11.63 -7.87 -2.52
C SER A 41 -12.90 -7.18 -3.01
N ARG A 42 -13.33 -7.41 -4.26
CA ARG A 42 -14.49 -6.74 -4.89
C ARG A 42 -14.40 -5.22 -4.75
N THR A 43 -13.20 -4.67 -4.91
CA THR A 43 -12.95 -3.25 -4.73
C THR A 43 -13.68 -2.43 -5.79
N SER A 44 -14.44 -1.43 -5.34
CA SER A 44 -15.08 -0.45 -6.23
C SER A 44 -14.06 0.54 -6.81
N TYR A 45 -14.41 1.17 -7.93
CA TYR A 45 -13.54 2.16 -8.55
C TYR A 45 -13.26 3.36 -7.63
N SER A 46 -14.26 3.86 -6.91
CA SER A 46 -14.09 4.96 -5.95
C SER A 46 -13.15 4.59 -4.79
N THR A 47 -13.26 3.36 -4.26
CA THR A 47 -12.31 2.87 -3.24
C THR A 47 -10.89 2.77 -3.80
N LEU A 48 -10.73 2.32 -5.05
CA LEU A 48 -9.42 2.32 -5.71
C LEU A 48 -8.88 3.75 -5.88
N GLN A 49 -9.71 4.72 -6.28
CA GLN A 49 -9.27 6.12 -6.42
C GLN A 49 -8.76 6.69 -5.10
N VAL A 50 -9.46 6.44 -3.99
CA VAL A 50 -9.00 6.87 -2.65
C VAL A 50 -7.70 6.15 -2.26
N ALA A 51 -7.57 4.85 -2.55
CA ALA A 51 -6.33 4.12 -2.29
C ALA A 51 -5.14 4.70 -3.08
N LEU A 52 -5.34 5.04 -4.36
CA LEU A 52 -4.32 5.67 -5.19
C LEU A 52 -3.96 7.07 -4.70
N TYR A 53 -4.95 7.85 -4.25
CA TYR A 53 -4.70 9.14 -3.60
C TYR A 53 -3.83 8.98 -2.35
N TYR A 54 -4.15 8.02 -1.49
CA TYR A 54 -3.35 7.72 -0.30
C TYR A 54 -1.88 7.38 -0.64
N LEU A 55 -1.63 6.66 -1.74
CA LEU A 55 -0.25 6.40 -2.18
C LEU A 55 0.54 7.66 -2.55
N ILE A 56 -0.13 8.68 -3.09
CA ILE A 56 0.52 9.97 -3.37
C ILE A 56 0.79 10.72 -2.08
N VAL A 57 -0.16 10.68 -1.14
CA VAL A 57 -0.01 11.33 0.17
C VAL A 57 1.12 10.73 1.00
N ILE A 58 1.32 9.41 0.95
CA ILE A 58 2.42 8.77 1.71
C ILE A 58 3.79 9.02 1.10
N ARG A 59 3.90 9.26 -0.21
CA ARG A 59 5.18 9.44 -0.93
C ARG A 59 6.19 10.37 -0.23
N PRO A 60 5.84 11.59 0.22
CA PRO A 60 6.79 12.48 0.90
C PRO A 60 7.20 12.00 2.30
N HIS A 61 6.46 11.06 2.90
CA HIS A 61 6.71 10.53 4.24
C HIS A 61 7.52 9.21 4.22
N LEU A 62 7.97 8.77 3.04
CA LEU A 62 8.74 7.54 2.92
C LEU A 62 10.17 7.74 3.40
N PRO A 63 10.71 6.81 4.20
CA PRO A 63 12.10 6.88 4.62
C PRO A 63 13.05 6.75 3.42
N PRO A 64 14.25 7.33 3.49
CA PRO A 64 15.30 7.10 2.50
C PRO A 64 15.56 5.59 2.32
N ARG A 65 15.91 5.18 1.10
CA ARG A 65 16.15 3.76 0.78
C ARG A 65 17.30 3.15 1.58
N ASP A 66 18.29 3.97 1.91
CA ASP A 66 19.53 3.57 2.57
C ASP A 66 19.57 3.95 4.06
N CYS A 67 18.40 4.06 4.71
CA CYS A 67 18.35 4.32 6.15
C CYS A 67 19.03 3.18 6.93
N ASP A 68 19.92 3.52 7.87
CA ASP A 68 20.48 2.53 8.78
C ASP A 68 19.42 2.15 9.81
N ILE A 69 18.80 1.00 9.57
CA ILE A 69 17.72 0.48 10.41
C ILE A 69 18.28 -0.32 11.59
N ASN A 70 19.57 -0.66 11.59
CA ASN A 70 20.16 -1.58 12.58
C ASN A 70 20.40 -0.90 13.94
N SER A 71 20.50 0.43 13.96
CA SER A 71 20.65 1.21 15.19
C SER A 71 19.31 1.61 15.84
N MET A 72 18.18 1.31 15.20
CA MET A 72 16.85 1.71 15.66
C MET A 72 16.15 0.65 16.52
N PRO A 73 15.18 1.04 17.35
CA PRO A 73 14.30 0.09 18.04
C PRO A 73 13.62 -0.86 17.04
N LEU A 74 13.43 -2.13 17.45
CA LEU A 74 12.89 -3.18 16.59
C LEU A 74 11.53 -2.81 15.97
N ASP A 75 10.65 -2.16 16.74
CA ASP A 75 9.31 -1.81 16.29
C ASP A 75 9.34 -0.75 15.17
N GLU A 76 10.17 0.28 15.33
CA GLU A 76 10.34 1.33 14.32
C GLU A 76 11.00 0.78 13.04
N ALA A 77 11.98 -0.10 13.22
CA ALA A 77 12.62 -0.81 12.12
C ALA A 77 11.63 -1.63 11.29
N GLN A 78 10.65 -2.28 11.94
CA GLN A 78 9.60 -3.03 11.26
C GLN A 78 8.67 -2.12 10.45
N LEU A 79 8.28 -0.96 11.00
CA LEU A 79 7.44 0.01 10.29
C LEU A 79 8.17 0.60 9.07
N ILE A 80 9.45 0.94 9.21
CA ILE A 80 10.30 1.43 8.11
C ILE A 80 10.39 0.37 7.00
N ARG A 81 10.68 -0.88 7.36
CA ARG A 81 10.75 -1.99 6.38
C ARG A 81 9.41 -2.22 5.66
N ALA A 82 8.28 -2.07 6.36
CA ALA A 82 6.96 -2.16 5.75
C ALA A 82 6.76 -1.08 4.67
N LYS A 83 7.12 0.18 4.98
CA LYS A 83 7.03 1.34 4.08
C LYS A 83 7.88 1.22 2.81
N GLN A 84 8.93 0.40 2.81
CA GLN A 84 9.81 0.20 1.67
C GLN A 84 9.23 -0.70 0.55
N CYS A 85 8.15 -1.44 0.82
CA CYS A 85 7.57 -2.36 -0.16
C CYS A 85 6.30 -1.80 -0.80
N GLY A 86 6.37 -1.41 -2.08
CA GLY A 86 5.23 -0.86 -2.81
C GLY A 86 4.01 -1.79 -2.89
N ARG A 87 4.20 -3.12 -2.96
CA ARG A 87 3.08 -4.09 -2.91
C ARG A 87 2.34 -4.04 -1.57
N ARG A 88 3.07 -3.96 -0.47
CA ARG A 88 2.51 -3.89 0.89
C ARG A 88 1.82 -2.55 1.13
N MET A 89 2.40 -1.45 0.65
CA MET A 89 1.81 -0.13 0.79
C MET A 89 0.57 0.07 -0.09
N PHE A 90 0.53 -0.54 -1.29
CA PHE A 90 -0.70 -0.61 -2.08
C PHE A 90 -1.79 -1.36 -1.32
N LEU A 91 -1.49 -2.52 -0.75
CA LEU A 91 -2.45 -3.29 0.03
C LEU A 91 -2.94 -2.51 1.26
N ALA A 92 -2.03 -1.89 2.02
CA ALA A 92 -2.38 -1.08 3.19
C ALA A 92 -3.28 0.10 2.81
N ALA A 93 -2.92 0.87 1.76
CA ALA A 93 -3.74 1.96 1.26
C ALA A 93 -5.15 1.49 0.85
N LEU A 94 -5.24 0.32 0.20
CA LEU A 94 -6.50 -0.27 -0.22
C LEU A 94 -7.38 -0.71 0.97
N ILE A 95 -6.78 -1.31 1.99
CA ILE A 95 -7.48 -1.70 3.22
C ILE A 95 -8.00 -0.45 3.94
N LEU A 96 -7.16 0.57 4.12
CA LEU A 96 -7.54 1.82 4.78
C LEU A 96 -8.64 2.57 4.01
N ALA A 97 -8.56 2.61 2.67
CA ALA A 97 -9.62 3.19 1.85
C ALA A 97 -10.94 2.42 2.02
N SER A 98 -10.88 1.09 2.08
CA SER A 98 -12.06 0.24 2.30
C SER A 98 -12.67 0.46 3.69
N LYS A 99 -11.83 0.57 4.74
CA LYS A 99 -12.25 0.91 6.11
C LYS A 99 -12.89 2.30 6.21
N TYR A 100 -12.40 3.25 5.43
CA TYR A 100 -12.89 4.63 5.48
C TYR A 100 -14.24 4.81 4.77
N LEU A 101 -14.45 4.11 3.66
CA LEU A 101 -15.61 4.33 2.78
C LEU A 101 -16.75 3.33 2.99
N GLN A 102 -16.50 2.16 3.56
CA GLN A 102 -17.47 1.06 3.59
C GLN A 102 -17.85 0.71 5.02
N ASP A 103 -19.16 0.71 5.31
CA ASP A 103 -19.70 0.25 6.59
C ASP A 103 -19.39 -1.23 6.86
N ARG A 104 -19.37 -2.03 5.79
CA ARG A 104 -19.02 -3.45 5.83
C ARG A 104 -17.65 -3.68 5.22
N ASN A 105 -16.62 -3.64 6.05
CA ASN A 105 -15.26 -3.94 5.64
C ASN A 105 -14.83 -5.37 6.03
N TYR A 106 -13.93 -5.96 5.23
CA TYR A 106 -13.32 -7.24 5.53
C TYR A 106 -12.43 -7.18 6.78
N SER A 107 -12.47 -8.25 7.59
CA SER A 107 -11.56 -8.41 8.72
C SER A 107 -10.11 -8.63 8.24
N ALA A 108 -9.14 -8.36 9.12
CA ALA A 108 -7.73 -8.61 8.81
C ALA A 108 -7.46 -10.09 8.44
N ARG A 109 -8.22 -11.03 9.01
CA ARG A 109 -8.19 -12.45 8.64
C ARG A 109 -8.68 -12.70 7.21
N ALA A 110 -9.69 -11.97 6.74
CA ALA A 110 -10.15 -12.06 5.36
C ALA A 110 -9.11 -11.46 4.39
N TRP A 111 -8.52 -10.31 4.74
CA TRP A 111 -7.41 -9.72 3.98
C TRP A 111 -6.17 -10.62 3.93
N SER A 112 -5.90 -11.38 4.99
CA SER A 112 -4.86 -12.41 5.01
C SER A 112 -5.10 -13.50 3.96
N LYS A 113 -6.35 -13.97 3.83
CA LYS A 113 -6.72 -14.93 2.77
C LYS A 113 -6.66 -14.34 1.36
N ILE A 114 -6.98 -13.06 1.19
CA ILE A 114 -6.98 -12.38 -0.11
C ILE A 114 -5.53 -12.15 -0.60
N SER A 115 -4.67 -11.64 0.28
CA SER A 115 -3.31 -11.22 -0.06
C SER A 115 -2.24 -12.31 0.10
N GLY A 116 -2.52 -13.35 0.90
CA GLY A 116 -1.54 -14.36 1.30
C GLY A 116 -0.57 -13.89 2.40
N LEU A 117 -0.73 -12.68 2.94
CA LEU A 117 0.09 -12.17 4.04
C LEU A 117 -0.46 -12.62 5.39
N ASN A 118 0.43 -12.72 6.39
CA ASN A 118 -0.01 -12.97 7.77
C ASN A 118 -0.85 -11.77 8.27
N THR A 119 -1.83 -12.05 9.12
CA THR A 119 -2.68 -11.01 9.74
C THR A 119 -1.83 -10.01 10.54
N LEU A 120 -0.78 -10.47 11.24
CA LEU A 120 0.15 -9.59 11.94
C LEU A 120 0.86 -8.63 10.99
N GLU A 121 1.31 -9.14 9.84
CA GLU A 121 2.00 -8.32 8.83
C GLU A 121 1.05 -7.29 8.21
N ILE A 122 -0.21 -7.66 7.97
CA ILE A 122 -1.23 -6.72 7.50
C ILE A 122 -1.41 -5.60 8.52
N ASN A 123 -1.57 -5.92 9.80
CA ASN A 123 -1.74 -4.92 10.85
C ASN A 123 -0.52 -3.98 10.95
N ILE A 124 0.71 -4.52 10.86
CA ILE A 124 1.94 -3.72 10.84
C ILE A 124 1.95 -2.77 9.64
N ASN A 125 1.57 -3.25 8.44
CA ASN A 125 1.53 -2.42 7.24
C ASN A 125 0.48 -1.30 7.36
N GLU A 126 -0.70 -1.59 7.94
CA GLU A 126 -1.72 -0.58 8.20
C GLU A 126 -1.23 0.49 9.19
N MET A 127 -0.64 0.06 10.31
CA MET A 127 -0.09 0.96 11.32
C MET A 127 1.04 1.81 10.76
N ALA A 128 1.95 1.21 9.99
CA ALA A 128 3.03 1.94 9.34
C ALA A 128 2.48 3.01 8.39
N PHE A 129 1.42 2.69 7.63
CA PHE A 129 0.79 3.66 6.74
C PHE A 129 0.15 4.81 7.52
N LEU A 130 -0.65 4.50 8.55
CA LEU A 130 -1.34 5.48 9.38
C LEU A 130 -0.36 6.42 10.11
N ASP A 131 0.71 5.85 10.66
CA ASP A 131 1.80 6.57 11.29
C ASP A 131 2.45 7.56 10.30
N ALA A 132 2.76 7.12 9.08
CA ALA A 132 3.38 7.98 8.06
C ALA A 132 2.51 9.18 7.67
N VAL A 133 1.18 9.02 7.64
CA VAL A 133 0.24 10.10 7.29
C VAL A 133 -0.32 10.82 8.52
N ASN A 134 0.22 10.55 9.72
CA ASN A 134 -0.23 11.09 10.99
C ASN A 134 -1.75 10.97 11.18
N TRP A 135 -2.31 9.81 10.82
CA TRP A 135 -3.74 9.49 10.93
C TRP A 135 -4.68 10.41 10.12
N LYS A 136 -4.15 11.26 9.23
CA LYS A 136 -4.93 12.20 8.40
C LYS A 136 -5.36 11.53 7.10
N LEU A 137 -6.42 10.72 7.18
CA LEU A 137 -7.02 10.06 6.01
C LEU A 137 -8.19 10.82 5.37
N HIS A 138 -8.72 11.86 6.05
CA HIS A 138 -9.87 12.59 5.52
C HIS A 138 -9.51 13.33 4.22
N ILE A 139 -10.36 13.13 3.20
CA ILE A 139 -10.30 13.82 1.92
C ILE A 139 -11.60 14.63 1.80
N SER A 140 -11.49 15.95 1.61
CA SER A 140 -12.68 16.76 1.33
C SER A 140 -13.21 16.46 -0.08
N GLU A 141 -14.51 16.63 -0.28
CA GLU A 141 -15.16 16.41 -1.59
C GLU A 141 -14.48 17.23 -2.71
N THR A 142 -14.10 18.48 -2.42
CA THR A 142 -13.40 19.34 -3.38
C THR A 142 -12.04 18.79 -3.81
N VAL A 143 -11.29 18.18 -2.89
CA VAL A 143 -9.98 17.57 -3.18
C VAL A 143 -10.19 16.26 -3.93
N PHE A 144 -11.18 15.46 -3.54
CA PHE A 144 -11.50 14.20 -4.19
C PHE A 144 -11.96 14.40 -5.65
N GLN A 145 -12.78 15.42 -5.92
CA GLN A 145 -13.20 15.74 -7.28
C GLN A 145 -12.01 16.15 -8.16
N LYS A 146 -11.18 17.08 -7.68
CA LYS A 146 -9.95 17.50 -8.39
C LYS A 146 -9.03 16.32 -8.68
N TRP A 147 -8.86 15.43 -7.71
CA TRP A 147 -8.07 14.21 -7.88
C TRP A 147 -8.66 13.29 -8.95
N THR A 148 -9.98 13.07 -8.91
CA THR A 148 -10.70 12.23 -9.87
C THR A 148 -10.54 12.76 -11.29
N ASP A 149 -10.65 14.07 -11.49
CA ASP A 149 -10.49 14.71 -12.79
C ASP A 149 -9.06 14.58 -13.36
N LEU A 150 -8.04 14.50 -12.48
CA LEU A 150 -6.64 14.30 -12.87
C LEU A 150 -6.32 12.85 -13.24
N VAL A 151 -6.98 11.88 -12.61
CA VAL A 151 -6.72 10.44 -12.80
C VAL A 151 -7.51 9.84 -13.95
N LEU A 152 -8.66 10.45 -14.28
CA LEU A 152 -9.51 10.07 -15.41
C LEU A 152 -9.06 10.68 -16.75
N LYS A 153 -8.07 11.58 -16.75
CA LYS A 153 -7.39 12.11 -17.94
C LYS A 153 -6.11 11.34 -18.22
#